data_AF-A0A178E5P1-F1
#
_entry.id   AF-A0A178E5P1-F1
#
_cell.length_a   1.000
_cell.length_b   1.000
_cell.length_c   1.000
_cell.angle_alpha   90.00
_cell.angle_beta   90.00
_cell.angle_gamma   90.00
#
_symmetry.space_group_name_H-M   'P 1'
#
loop_
_entity.id
_entity.type
_entity.pdbx_description
1 polymer ?
#
loop_
_entity_poly.entity_id
_entity_poly.type
_entity_poly.pdbx_seq_one_letter_code
_entity_poly.pdbx_strand_id
1 'polypeptide(L)'
;MPSPTTSQQSLKDEIAGLEQRLQQCKAQLHDNDPVTPLSPPGQDAGLHALLLLSDSALPLGSFAFSSGLESYLAHHKLSPPSASQLPSFHTFLRLSLSTLASTALPYVLAGYRQPGDIETLDNDFDASTPCTVARRASIAQGRALLAVWDRSFKAQYSAAMGDETEDDSGHAIKALAAFSSTLRTSDQSNAHLAPLWGLVTRILCVPLQDAAYLFLFSHARTVISAAVRASVMGPYQAQAVLASGELQDRIRGLVREGWDRTVEDAGQSVPVMDLWVGRHEKLYSRIFNS
;
A
#
# COMPACT_ATOMS: atom_id res chain seq x y z
N MET A 1 -64.36 -18.89 -9.45
CA MET A 1 -63.19 -18.03 -9.15
C MET A 1 -62.32 -18.78 -8.15
N PRO A 2 -61.15 -19.32 -8.54
CA PRO A 2 -60.26 -20.04 -7.63
C PRO A 2 -59.60 -19.03 -6.67
N SER A 3 -59.56 -19.40 -5.40
CA SER A 3 -59.13 -18.57 -4.27
C SER A 3 -57.62 -18.22 -4.32
N PRO A 4 -57.22 -16.97 -4.04
CA PRO A 4 -55.83 -16.47 -4.16
C PRO A 4 -54.83 -17.14 -3.20
N THR A 5 -55.31 -17.84 -2.18
CA THR A 5 -54.50 -18.53 -1.17
C THR A 5 -53.79 -19.77 -1.70
N THR A 6 -54.40 -20.50 -2.64
CA THR A 6 -53.82 -21.72 -3.24
C THR A 6 -52.59 -21.39 -4.08
N SER A 7 -52.58 -20.22 -4.74
CA SER A 7 -51.45 -19.76 -5.55
C SER A 7 -50.24 -19.35 -4.71
N GLN A 8 -50.46 -18.76 -3.53
CA GLN A 8 -49.35 -18.37 -2.64
C GLN A 8 -48.70 -19.59 -1.98
N GLN A 9 -49.48 -20.61 -1.61
CA GLN A 9 -48.91 -21.83 -1.05
C GLN A 9 -48.09 -22.59 -2.10
N SER A 10 -48.60 -22.68 -3.34
CA SER A 10 -47.86 -23.28 -4.45
C SER A 10 -46.51 -22.59 -4.70
N LEU A 11 -46.45 -21.26 -4.62
CA LEU A 11 -45.21 -20.51 -4.79
C LEU A 11 -44.24 -20.72 -3.62
N LYS A 12 -44.74 -20.85 -2.39
CA LYS A 12 -43.89 -21.17 -1.22
C LYS A 12 -43.29 -22.57 -1.33
N ASP A 13 -44.08 -23.54 -1.78
CA ASP A 13 -43.62 -24.92 -1.97
C ASP A 13 -42.59 -25.00 -3.11
N GLU A 14 -42.76 -24.20 -4.17
CA GLU A 14 -41.80 -24.07 -5.27
C GLU A 14 -40.49 -23.42 -4.82
N ILE A 15 -40.54 -22.34 -4.02
CA ILE A 15 -39.36 -21.70 -3.45
C ILE A 15 -38.59 -22.67 -2.55
N ALA A 16 -39.28 -23.41 -1.67
CA ALA A 16 -38.65 -24.41 -0.81
C ALA A 16 -37.95 -25.52 -1.62
N GLY A 17 -38.57 -25.97 -2.71
CA GLY A 17 -37.97 -26.93 -3.63
C GLY A 17 -36.72 -26.40 -4.35
N LEU A 18 -36.73 -25.12 -4.74
CA LEU A 18 -35.58 -24.46 -5.37
C LEU A 18 -34.42 -24.24 -4.39
N GLU A 19 -34.70 -23.85 -3.15
CA GLU A 19 -33.70 -23.72 -2.09
C GLU A 19 -33.02 -25.05 -1.78
N GLN A 20 -33.79 -26.14 -1.71
CA GLN A 20 -33.25 -27.48 -1.49
C GLN A 20 -32.34 -27.92 -2.64
N ARG A 21 -32.72 -27.63 -3.89
CA ARG A 21 -31.90 -27.89 -5.08
C ARG A 21 -30.61 -27.09 -5.08
N LEU A 22 -30.69 -25.80 -4.72
CA LEU A 22 -29.52 -24.93 -4.61
C LEU A 22 -28.55 -25.45 -3.53
N GLN A 23 -29.07 -25.91 -2.40
CA GLN A 23 -28.27 -26.48 -1.32
C GLN A 23 -27.60 -27.80 -1.74
N GLN A 24 -28.31 -28.66 -2.49
CA GLN A 24 -27.73 -29.87 -3.08
C GLN A 24 -26.63 -29.57 -4.11
N CYS A 25 -26.84 -28.59 -4.99
CA CYS A 25 -25.81 -28.18 -5.97
C CYS A 25 -24.58 -27.58 -5.28
N LYS A 26 -24.76 -26.79 -4.21
CA LYS A 26 -23.64 -26.27 -3.40
C LYS A 26 -22.89 -27.39 -2.68
N ALA A 27 -23.59 -28.39 -2.16
CA ALA A 27 -22.97 -29.56 -1.55
C ALA A 27 -22.16 -30.38 -2.57
N GLN A 28 -22.69 -30.56 -3.79
CA GLN A 28 -21.98 -31.23 -4.89
C GLN A 28 -20.78 -30.45 -5.42
N LEU A 29 -20.81 -29.11 -5.35
CA LEU A 29 -19.63 -28.27 -5.60
C LEU A 29 -18.56 -28.46 -4.52
N HIS A 30 -18.97 -28.59 -3.25
CA HIS A 30 -18.05 -28.83 -2.12
C HIS A 30 -17.48 -30.26 -2.09
N ASP A 31 -18.24 -31.28 -2.52
CA ASP A 31 -17.77 -32.68 -2.58
C ASP A 31 -16.84 -32.96 -3.78
N ASN A 32 -16.85 -32.10 -4.81
CA ASN A 32 -15.92 -32.18 -5.94
C ASN A 32 -14.61 -31.41 -5.69
N ASP A 33 -14.47 -30.71 -4.57
CA ASP A 33 -13.17 -30.26 -4.10
C ASP A 33 -12.50 -31.42 -3.35
N PRO A 34 -11.47 -32.08 -3.92
CA PRO A 34 -10.70 -33.03 -3.15
C PRO A 34 -10.12 -32.29 -1.94
N VAL A 35 -10.45 -32.77 -0.74
CA VAL A 35 -9.78 -32.39 0.51
C VAL A 35 -8.29 -32.66 0.33
N THR A 36 -7.59 -31.62 -0.10
CA THR A 36 -6.14 -31.58 -0.25
C THR A 36 -5.66 -30.73 0.91
N PRO A 37 -5.11 -31.30 2.00
CA PRO A 37 -4.44 -30.50 2.98
C PRO A 37 -3.07 -30.14 2.41
N LEU A 38 -2.98 -28.98 1.77
CA LEU A 38 -1.81 -28.10 1.67
C LEU A 38 -2.27 -26.88 0.86
N SER A 39 -2.09 -25.68 1.40
CA SER A 39 -2.31 -24.42 0.70
C SER A 39 -1.74 -24.47 -0.72
N PRO A 40 -2.39 -23.88 -1.75
CA PRO A 40 -1.77 -23.77 -3.07
C PRO A 40 -0.43 -23.04 -2.92
N PRO A 41 0.66 -23.50 -3.55
CA PRO A 41 2.02 -22.96 -3.38
C PRO A 41 2.16 -21.46 -3.68
N GLY A 42 1.16 -20.83 -4.32
CA GLY A 42 1.07 -19.38 -4.50
C GLY A 42 0.62 -18.56 -3.28
N GLN A 43 -0.16 -19.13 -2.34
CA GLN A 43 -0.63 -18.40 -1.15
C GLN A 43 0.48 -18.23 -0.09
N ASP A 44 1.32 -19.25 0.09
CA ASP A 44 2.39 -19.22 1.09
C ASP A 44 3.55 -18.29 0.66
N ALA A 45 3.85 -18.21 -0.63
CA ALA A 45 4.85 -17.30 -1.18
C ALA A 45 4.45 -15.82 -0.98
N GLY A 46 3.19 -15.49 -1.27
CA GLY A 46 2.65 -14.13 -1.06
C GLY A 46 2.66 -13.72 0.41
N LEU A 47 2.35 -14.64 1.33
CA LEU A 47 2.43 -14.39 2.77
C LEU A 47 3.87 -14.12 3.23
N HIS A 48 4.85 -14.91 2.78
CA HIS A 48 6.25 -14.68 3.16
C HIS A 48 6.76 -13.34 2.64
N ALA A 49 6.44 -12.98 1.39
CA ALA A 49 6.78 -11.68 0.82
C ALA A 49 6.15 -10.53 1.61
N LEU A 50 4.87 -10.65 2.00
CA LEU A 50 4.19 -9.68 2.87
C LEU A 50 4.94 -9.48 4.19
N LEU A 51 5.37 -10.57 4.84
CA LEU A 51 6.13 -10.49 6.10
C LEU A 51 7.46 -9.75 5.90
N LEU A 52 8.21 -10.08 4.85
CA LEU A 52 9.49 -9.41 4.53
C LEU A 52 9.30 -7.92 4.24
N LEU A 53 8.30 -7.56 3.45
CA LEU A 53 8.00 -6.16 3.12
C LEU A 53 7.42 -5.39 4.31
N SER A 54 6.78 -6.08 5.26
CA SER A 54 6.24 -5.48 6.48
C SER A 54 7.27 -5.23 7.57
N ASP A 55 8.47 -5.80 7.43
CA ASP A 55 9.54 -5.65 8.41
C ASP A 55 9.96 -4.18 8.56
N SER A 56 9.97 -3.69 9.80
CA SER A 56 10.48 -2.36 10.14
C SER A 56 11.97 -2.17 9.82
N ALA A 57 12.73 -3.26 9.70
CA ALA A 57 14.14 -3.27 9.35
C ALA A 57 14.39 -3.33 7.83
N LEU A 58 13.34 -3.40 7.00
CA LEU A 58 13.49 -3.35 5.54
C LEU A 58 14.27 -2.07 5.16
N PRO A 59 15.40 -2.17 4.42
CA PRO A 59 16.38 -1.10 4.30
C PRO A 59 15.98 -0.06 3.25
N LEU A 60 14.75 0.45 3.32
CA LEU A 60 14.25 1.55 2.49
C LEU A 60 14.66 2.93 3.01
N GLY A 61 15.26 2.99 4.21
CA GLY A 61 15.59 4.24 4.88
C GLY A 61 14.39 4.98 5.45
N SER A 62 13.18 4.40 5.41
CA SER A 62 11.92 5.01 5.87
C SER A 62 11.97 5.46 7.33
N PHE A 63 12.79 4.82 8.18
CA PHE A 63 13.01 5.25 9.55
C PHE A 63 13.60 6.66 9.64
N ALA A 64 14.41 7.12 8.68
CA ALA A 64 14.97 8.48 8.72
C ALA A 64 13.92 9.58 8.47
N PHE A 65 12.73 9.24 7.99
CA PHE A 65 11.70 10.19 7.56
C PHE A 65 10.58 10.31 8.60
N SER A 66 10.05 11.53 8.78
CA SER A 66 8.85 11.80 9.59
C SER A 66 7.63 12.19 8.75
N SER A 67 7.81 12.26 7.43
CA SER A 67 6.78 12.64 6.46
C SER A 67 6.09 13.97 6.80
N GLY A 68 6.83 14.93 7.39
CA GLY A 68 6.31 16.25 7.79
C GLY A 68 5.78 16.34 9.23
N LEU A 69 5.76 15.25 10.01
CA LEU A 69 5.24 15.26 11.38
C LEU A 69 6.02 16.23 12.28
N GLU A 70 7.35 16.28 12.14
CA GLU A 70 8.18 17.17 12.96
C GLU A 70 7.85 18.64 12.72
N SER A 71 7.68 19.02 11.45
CA SER A 71 7.24 20.36 11.07
C SER A 71 5.84 20.67 11.57
N TYR A 72 4.91 19.73 11.39
CA TYR A 72 3.54 19.87 11.88
C TYR A 72 3.49 20.15 13.39
N LEU A 73 4.19 19.34 14.20
CA LEU A 73 4.24 19.50 15.65
C LEU A 73 4.92 20.82 16.06
N ALA A 74 5.98 21.22 15.37
CA ALA A 74 6.66 22.49 15.62
C ALA A 74 5.74 23.71 15.39
N HIS A 75 4.79 23.59 14.46
CA HIS A 75 3.81 24.62 14.13
C HIS A 75 2.51 24.54 14.96
N HIS A 76 2.25 23.41 15.62
CA HIS A 76 1.07 23.19 16.47
C HIS A 76 1.43 22.98 17.94
N LYS A 77 2.44 23.72 18.42
CA LYS A 77 2.82 23.71 19.84
C LYS A 77 1.62 24.08 20.69
N LEU A 78 1.30 23.21 21.65
CA LEU A 78 0.16 23.41 22.54
C LEU A 78 0.55 24.35 23.68
N SER A 79 -0.45 25.06 24.20
CA SER A 79 -0.34 25.89 25.39
C SER A 79 -1.40 25.42 26.40
N PRO A 80 -1.03 24.98 27.62
CA PRO A 80 0.31 24.99 28.22
C PRO A 80 1.25 23.92 27.62
N PRO A 81 2.59 24.05 27.78
CA PRO A 81 3.57 23.11 27.22
C PRO A 81 3.46 21.66 27.73
N SER A 82 2.74 21.43 28.82
CA SER A 82 2.46 20.11 29.40
C SER A 82 1.31 19.37 28.71
N ALA A 83 0.59 20.02 27.81
CA ALA A 83 -0.54 19.41 27.12
C ALA A 83 -0.08 18.29 26.17
N SER A 84 -0.84 17.19 26.16
CA SER A 84 -0.56 16.03 25.32
C SER A 84 -0.69 16.36 23.83
N GLN A 85 0.33 16.00 23.05
CA GLN A 85 0.36 16.14 21.59
C GLN A 85 -0.35 14.99 20.85
N LEU A 86 -0.89 13.99 21.57
CA LEU A 86 -1.57 12.83 20.97
C LEU A 86 -2.74 13.24 20.02
N PRO A 87 -3.65 14.16 20.40
CA PRO A 87 -4.75 14.55 19.50
C PRO A 87 -4.26 15.18 18.19
N SER A 88 -3.22 16.01 18.28
CA SER A 88 -2.55 16.60 17.12
C SER A 88 -1.96 15.52 16.22
N PHE A 89 -1.31 14.51 16.82
CA PHE A 89 -0.78 13.37 16.09
C PHE A 89 -1.86 12.55 15.37
N HIS A 90 -2.97 12.21 16.03
CA HIS A 90 -4.05 11.45 15.39
C HIS A 90 -4.63 12.22 14.19
N THR A 91 -4.78 13.55 14.34
CA THR A 91 -5.19 14.42 13.23
C THR A 91 -4.18 14.36 12.08
N PHE A 92 -2.89 14.48 12.38
CA PHE A 92 -1.83 14.40 11.38
C PHE A 92 -1.79 13.05 10.67
N LEU A 93 -1.82 11.94 11.41
CA LEU A 93 -1.79 10.58 10.84
C LEU A 93 -2.94 10.40 9.84
N ARG A 94 -4.14 10.87 10.20
CA ARG A 94 -5.33 10.81 9.36
C ARG A 94 -5.17 11.61 8.06
N LEU A 95 -4.68 12.85 8.15
CA LEU A 95 -4.44 13.72 6.99
C LEU A 95 -3.32 13.17 6.10
N SER A 96 -2.25 12.66 6.72
CA SER A 96 -1.09 12.08 6.05
C SER A 96 -1.47 10.82 5.25
N LEU A 97 -2.28 9.93 5.83
CA LEU A 97 -2.80 8.76 5.12
C LEU A 97 -3.74 9.13 3.97
N SER A 98 -4.65 10.08 4.17
CA SER A 98 -5.51 10.57 3.08
C SER A 98 -4.71 11.16 1.94
N THR A 99 -3.67 11.94 2.27
CA THR A 99 -2.80 12.55 1.27
C THR A 99 -2.08 11.49 0.45
N LEU A 100 -1.43 10.53 1.13
CA LEU A 100 -0.71 9.44 0.45
C LEU A 100 -1.66 8.58 -0.40
N ALA A 101 -2.86 8.29 0.10
CA ALA A 101 -3.86 7.55 -0.65
C ALA A 101 -4.36 8.33 -1.88
N SER A 102 -4.50 9.65 -1.82
CA SER A 102 -4.94 10.45 -2.98
C SER A 102 -3.83 10.70 -4.01
N THR A 103 -2.57 10.70 -3.60
CA THR A 103 -1.45 11.06 -4.50
C THR A 103 -0.66 9.85 -5.01
N ALA A 104 -0.41 8.84 -4.17
CA ALA A 104 0.54 7.77 -4.47
C ALA A 104 -0.12 6.41 -4.68
N LEU A 105 -1.25 6.13 -4.01
CA LEU A 105 -1.94 4.85 -4.17
C LEU A 105 -2.36 4.56 -5.63
N PRO A 106 -2.88 5.53 -6.44
CA PRO A 106 -3.19 5.26 -7.84
C PRO A 106 -1.98 4.75 -8.64
N TYR A 107 -0.78 5.26 -8.36
CA TYR A 107 0.47 4.81 -8.98
C TYR A 107 0.92 3.43 -8.50
N VAL A 108 0.68 3.08 -7.23
CA VAL A 108 0.87 1.71 -6.73
C VAL A 108 -0.03 0.73 -7.48
N LEU A 109 -1.31 1.07 -7.62
CA LEU A 109 -2.29 0.23 -8.32
C LEU A 109 -1.95 0.12 -9.81
N ALA A 110 -1.59 1.22 -10.45
CA ALA A 110 -1.20 1.25 -11.86
C ALA A 110 0.09 0.45 -12.12
N GLY A 111 1.14 0.66 -11.31
CA GLY A 111 2.40 -0.09 -11.45
C GLY A 111 2.26 -1.59 -11.23
N TYR A 112 1.30 -1.99 -10.38
CA TYR A 112 0.93 -3.41 -10.25
C TYR A 112 0.15 -3.91 -11.46
N ARG A 113 -0.88 -3.18 -11.91
CA ARG A 113 -1.78 -3.61 -13.00
C ARG A 113 -1.09 -3.63 -14.36
N GLN A 114 -0.24 -2.63 -14.64
CA GLN A 114 0.44 -2.40 -15.92
C GLN A 114 1.96 -2.27 -15.72
N PRO A 115 2.68 -3.39 -15.53
CA PRO A 115 4.14 -3.37 -15.36
C PRO A 115 4.91 -2.65 -16.48
N GLY A 116 4.44 -2.77 -17.73
CA GLY A 116 5.08 -2.17 -18.90
C GLY A 116 5.13 -0.64 -18.88
N ASP A 117 4.23 0.02 -18.14
CA ASP A 117 4.12 1.47 -18.09
C ASP A 117 5.00 2.12 -17.01
N ILE A 118 5.86 1.35 -16.34
CA ILE A 118 6.65 1.80 -15.19
C ILE A 118 7.46 3.08 -15.46
N GLU A 119 8.03 3.24 -16.65
CA GLU A 119 8.77 4.44 -17.04
C GLU A 119 7.87 5.68 -17.11
N THR A 120 6.69 5.53 -17.73
CA THR A 120 5.69 6.60 -17.83
C THR A 120 5.16 6.97 -16.45
N LEU A 121 4.84 5.96 -15.63
CA LEU A 121 4.34 6.15 -14.27
C LEU A 121 5.38 6.82 -13.36
N ASP A 122 6.66 6.48 -13.50
CA ASP A 122 7.76 7.11 -12.76
C ASP A 122 7.90 8.60 -13.12
N ASN A 123 7.90 8.91 -14.42
CA ASN A 123 8.01 10.29 -14.91
C ASN A 123 6.79 11.13 -14.53
N ASP A 124 5.58 10.58 -14.67
CA ASP A 124 4.34 11.25 -14.29
C ASP A 124 4.29 11.53 -12.78
N PHE A 125 4.68 10.55 -11.96
CA PHE A 125 4.74 10.73 -10.51
C PHE A 125 5.78 11.78 -10.07
N ASP A 126 6.92 11.89 -10.77
CA ASP A 126 7.89 12.97 -10.51
C ASP A 126 7.26 14.34 -10.80
N ALA A 127 6.60 14.47 -11.95
CA ALA A 127 5.94 15.70 -12.38
C ALA A 127 4.79 16.10 -11.45
N SER A 128 4.06 15.12 -10.90
CA SER A 128 2.95 15.33 -9.98
C SER A 128 3.37 15.54 -8.52
N THR A 129 4.67 15.51 -8.21
CA THR A 129 5.21 15.68 -6.84
C THR A 129 5.98 17.01 -6.71
N PRO A 130 5.29 18.16 -6.58
CA PRO A 130 5.94 19.48 -6.57
C PRO A 130 6.79 19.72 -5.31
N CYS A 131 6.45 19.07 -4.20
CA CYS A 131 7.23 19.17 -2.97
C CYS A 131 8.57 18.45 -3.12
N THR A 132 9.65 19.23 -3.27
CA THR A 132 11.01 18.70 -3.53
C THR A 132 11.49 17.73 -2.45
N VAL A 133 11.10 17.96 -1.20
CA VAL A 133 11.42 17.12 -0.06
C VAL A 133 10.73 15.75 -0.20
N ALA A 134 9.41 15.74 -0.43
CA ALA A 134 8.64 14.53 -0.67
C ALA A 134 9.15 13.75 -1.89
N ARG A 135 9.47 14.47 -2.97
CA ARG A 135 10.01 13.91 -4.20
C ARG A 135 11.33 13.18 -3.96
N ARG A 136 12.31 13.83 -3.31
CA ARG A 136 13.60 13.19 -2.95
C ARG A 136 13.41 12.00 -2.03
N ALA A 137 12.51 12.08 -1.05
CA ALA A 137 12.21 10.97 -0.15
C ALA A 137 11.67 9.74 -0.93
N SER A 138 10.73 9.97 -1.86
CA SER A 138 10.17 8.92 -2.71
C SER A 138 11.22 8.27 -3.61
N ILE A 139 12.10 9.08 -4.22
CA ILE A 139 13.23 8.61 -5.05
C ILE A 139 14.21 7.78 -4.22
N ALA A 140 14.60 8.27 -3.05
CA ALA A 140 15.53 7.56 -2.17
C ALA A 140 14.96 6.20 -1.75
N GLN A 141 13.68 6.14 -1.37
CA GLN A 141 13.02 4.90 -0.97
C GLN A 141 12.83 3.94 -2.15
N GLY A 142 12.46 4.41 -3.34
CA GLY A 142 12.30 3.55 -4.52
C GLY A 142 13.63 3.01 -5.03
N ARG A 143 14.71 3.81 -5.04
CA ARG A 143 16.07 3.31 -5.32
C ARG A 143 16.55 2.28 -4.29
N ALA A 144 16.21 2.48 -3.02
CA ALA A 144 16.51 1.50 -1.98
C ALA A 144 15.72 0.19 -2.19
N LEU A 145 14.45 0.27 -2.63
CA LEU A 145 13.65 -0.91 -2.99
C LEU A 145 14.27 -1.68 -4.16
N LEU A 146 14.77 -0.99 -5.19
CA LEU A 146 15.51 -1.63 -6.29
C LEU A 146 16.79 -2.32 -5.78
N ALA A 147 17.51 -1.69 -4.87
CA ALA A 147 18.71 -2.30 -4.29
C ALA A 147 18.38 -3.57 -3.47
N VAL A 148 17.25 -3.58 -2.75
CA VAL A 148 16.75 -4.80 -2.07
C VAL A 148 16.38 -5.86 -3.09
N TRP A 149 15.66 -5.49 -4.16
CA TRP A 149 15.33 -6.41 -5.23
C TRP A 149 16.58 -7.07 -5.81
N ASP A 150 17.57 -6.28 -6.25
CA ASP A 150 18.79 -6.79 -6.88
C ASP A 150 19.62 -7.68 -5.95
N ARG A 151 19.67 -7.36 -4.64
CA ARG A 151 20.54 -8.05 -3.68
C ARG A 151 19.89 -9.23 -2.97
N SER A 152 18.57 -9.24 -2.85
CA SER A 152 17.86 -10.19 -1.98
C SER A 152 16.79 -11.01 -2.70
N PHE A 153 16.01 -10.41 -3.61
CA PHE A 153 14.89 -11.10 -4.23
C PHE A 153 15.22 -11.69 -5.60
N LYS A 154 15.98 -10.97 -6.43
CA LYS A 154 16.18 -11.29 -7.84
C LYS A 154 16.59 -12.73 -8.11
N ALA A 155 17.54 -13.29 -7.36
CA ALA A 155 18.02 -14.65 -7.56
C ALA A 155 16.94 -15.71 -7.33
N GLN A 156 16.10 -15.52 -6.31
CA GLN A 156 15.04 -16.48 -5.95
C GLN A 156 13.90 -16.45 -6.96
N TYR A 157 13.47 -15.25 -7.35
CA TYR A 157 12.32 -15.06 -8.24
C TYR A 157 12.67 -15.22 -9.73
N SER A 158 13.94 -15.03 -10.13
CA SER A 158 14.38 -15.30 -11.51
C SER A 158 14.67 -16.79 -11.75
N ALA A 159 15.05 -17.55 -10.73
CA ALA A 159 15.33 -18.99 -10.86
C ALA A 159 14.06 -19.86 -10.85
N ALA A 160 12.99 -19.39 -10.21
CA ALA A 160 11.70 -20.08 -10.18
C ALA A 160 10.97 -20.06 -11.53
N MET A 161 11.33 -19.12 -12.42
CA MET A 161 10.73 -18.94 -13.74
C MET A 161 11.66 -19.52 -14.80
N GLY A 162 11.49 -20.80 -15.12
CA GLY A 162 12.12 -21.41 -16.30
C GLY A 162 11.74 -20.69 -17.60
N ASP A 163 12.56 -20.87 -18.63
CA ASP A 163 12.71 -20.05 -19.86
C ASP A 163 11.45 -19.84 -20.75
N GLU A 164 10.27 -20.39 -20.41
CA GLU A 164 9.17 -20.55 -21.39
C GLU A 164 7.75 -20.25 -20.89
N THR A 165 7.54 -19.48 -19.82
CA THR A 165 6.16 -19.07 -19.47
C THR A 165 5.89 -17.61 -19.84
N GLU A 166 4.95 -17.41 -20.78
CA GLU A 166 4.23 -16.16 -21.04
C GLU A 166 3.32 -15.77 -19.84
N ASP A 167 3.82 -15.94 -18.62
CA ASP A 167 3.07 -15.67 -17.40
C ASP A 167 3.17 -14.19 -17.01
N ASP A 168 2.11 -13.71 -16.36
CA ASP A 168 1.91 -12.34 -15.88
C ASP A 168 3.07 -11.84 -14.99
N SER A 169 3.75 -12.77 -14.31
CA SER A 169 4.89 -12.50 -13.43
C SER A 169 6.21 -12.33 -14.22
N GLY A 170 6.39 -13.11 -15.29
CA GLY A 170 7.56 -12.99 -16.17
C GLY A 170 7.60 -11.66 -16.92
N HIS A 171 6.42 -11.16 -17.33
CA HIS A 171 6.28 -9.82 -17.90
C HIS A 171 6.74 -8.72 -16.91
N ALA A 172 6.32 -8.83 -15.64
CA ALA A 172 6.70 -7.86 -14.61
C ALA A 172 8.21 -7.83 -14.32
N ILE A 173 8.86 -9.00 -14.27
CA ILE A 173 10.33 -9.08 -14.11
C ILE A 173 11.06 -8.44 -15.29
N LYS A 174 10.60 -8.71 -16.53
CA LYS A 174 11.17 -8.10 -17.73
C LYS A 174 11.01 -6.58 -17.72
N ALA A 175 9.84 -6.06 -17.32
CA ALA A 175 9.61 -4.63 -17.17
C ALA A 175 10.55 -3.98 -16.14
N LEU A 176 10.71 -4.61 -14.97
CA LEU A 176 11.63 -4.12 -13.93
C LEU A 176 13.10 -4.14 -14.40
N ALA A 177 13.50 -5.17 -15.16
CA ALA A 177 14.84 -5.29 -15.72
C ALA A 177 15.11 -4.21 -16.79
N ALA A 178 14.13 -3.96 -17.67
CA ALA A 178 14.18 -2.89 -18.67
C ALA A 178 14.30 -1.52 -17.98
N PHE A 179 13.44 -1.23 -17.02
CA PHE A 179 13.48 0.02 -16.25
C PHE A 179 14.83 0.21 -15.52
N SER A 180 15.36 -0.85 -14.92
CA SER A 180 16.68 -0.82 -14.27
C SER A 180 17.81 -0.55 -15.27
N SER A 181 17.66 -0.94 -16.54
CA SER A 181 18.60 -0.60 -17.60
C SER A 181 18.50 0.89 -17.96
N THR A 182 17.28 1.39 -18.15
CA THR A 182 17.00 2.80 -18.45
C THR A 182 17.53 3.74 -17.37
N LEU A 183 17.40 3.38 -16.09
CA LEU A 183 17.94 4.14 -14.95
C LEU A 183 19.47 4.32 -14.98
N ARG A 184 20.21 3.50 -15.73
CA ARG A 184 21.68 3.61 -15.87
C ARG A 184 22.09 4.48 -17.05
N THR A 185 21.20 4.71 -18.00
CA THR A 185 21.50 5.38 -19.28
C THR A 185 20.76 6.71 -19.44
N SER A 186 19.64 6.90 -18.74
CA SER A 186 18.79 8.09 -18.81
C SER A 186 18.77 8.84 -17.48
N ASP A 187 18.96 10.16 -17.55
CA ASP A 187 18.81 11.07 -16.40
C ASP A 187 17.34 11.42 -16.11
N GLN A 188 16.40 10.96 -16.94
CA GLN A 188 14.97 11.28 -16.80
C GLN A 188 14.21 10.32 -15.87
N SER A 189 14.78 9.15 -15.58
CA SER A 189 14.16 8.15 -14.71
C SER A 189 14.67 8.28 -13.28
N ASN A 190 13.75 8.33 -12.33
CA ASN A 190 14.01 8.68 -10.94
C ASN A 190 13.94 7.48 -10.00
N ALA A 191 13.11 6.47 -10.31
CA ALA A 191 12.82 5.31 -9.46
C ALA A 191 12.05 5.68 -8.19
N HIS A 192 10.86 6.23 -8.37
CA HIS A 192 9.91 6.54 -7.32
C HIS A 192 9.32 5.31 -6.66
N LEU A 193 9.13 5.40 -5.34
CA LEU A 193 8.64 4.28 -4.54
C LEU A 193 7.26 3.79 -4.99
N ALA A 194 6.32 4.66 -5.29
CA ALA A 194 4.92 4.26 -5.48
C ALA A 194 4.69 3.36 -6.71
N PRO A 195 5.09 3.74 -7.94
CA PRO A 195 5.02 2.84 -9.09
C PRO A 195 5.83 1.55 -8.88
N LEU A 196 7.05 1.67 -8.34
CA LEU A 196 7.93 0.52 -8.10
C LEU A 196 7.39 -0.45 -7.06
N TRP A 197 6.72 0.04 -6.02
CA TRP A 197 6.11 -0.80 -5.00
C TRP A 197 5.05 -1.70 -5.61
N GLY A 198 4.18 -1.15 -6.48
CA GLY A 198 3.20 -1.93 -7.23
C GLY A 198 3.85 -3.01 -8.11
N LEU A 199 4.87 -2.62 -8.87
CA LEU A 199 5.60 -3.54 -9.74
C LEU A 199 6.30 -4.67 -8.95
N VAL A 200 7.04 -4.33 -7.90
CA VAL A 200 7.79 -5.31 -7.09
C VAL A 200 6.84 -6.24 -6.34
N THR A 201 5.76 -5.72 -5.75
CA THR A 201 4.77 -6.57 -5.05
C THR A 201 4.06 -7.54 -5.98
N ARG A 202 3.83 -7.17 -7.25
CA ARG A 202 3.35 -8.10 -8.27
C ARG A 202 4.35 -9.23 -8.53
N ILE A 203 5.62 -8.90 -8.69
CA ILE A 203 6.68 -9.90 -8.91
C ILE A 203 6.80 -10.86 -7.72
N LEU A 204 6.59 -10.34 -6.50
CA LEU A 204 6.62 -11.13 -5.27
C LEU A 204 5.31 -11.90 -5.00
N CYS A 205 4.38 -11.94 -5.96
CA CYS A 205 3.09 -12.61 -5.87
C CYS A 205 2.24 -12.17 -4.65
N VAL A 206 2.41 -10.92 -4.20
CA VAL A 206 1.56 -10.34 -3.15
C VAL A 206 0.24 -9.91 -3.80
N PRO A 207 -0.94 -10.30 -3.27
CA PRO A 207 -2.22 -9.86 -3.81
C PRO A 207 -2.33 -8.33 -3.84
N LEU A 208 -2.89 -7.75 -4.90
CA LEU A 208 -2.95 -6.30 -5.10
C LEU A 208 -3.57 -5.55 -3.92
N GLN A 209 -4.66 -6.08 -3.35
CA GLN A 209 -5.31 -5.51 -2.18
C GLN A 209 -4.36 -5.45 -0.97
N ASP A 210 -3.57 -6.50 -0.75
CA ASP A 210 -2.62 -6.59 0.34
C ASP A 210 -1.40 -5.70 0.10
N ALA A 211 -0.94 -5.59 -1.15
CA ALA A 211 0.13 -4.67 -1.54
C ALA A 211 -0.27 -3.19 -1.30
N ALA A 212 -1.48 -2.82 -1.68
CA ALA A 212 -2.06 -1.49 -1.44
C ALA A 212 -2.24 -1.20 0.06
N TYR A 213 -2.77 -2.17 0.81
CA TYR A 213 -2.92 -2.06 2.26
C TYR A 213 -1.56 -1.89 2.93
N LEU A 214 -0.57 -2.73 2.59
CA LEU A 214 0.75 -2.70 3.17
C LEU A 214 1.51 -1.41 2.86
N PHE A 215 1.32 -0.83 1.67
CA PHE A 215 1.89 0.47 1.31
C PHE A 215 1.44 1.56 2.30
N LEU A 216 0.13 1.72 2.50
CA LEU A 216 -0.44 2.70 3.43
C LEU A 216 -0.11 2.38 4.89
N PHE A 217 -0.15 1.09 5.28
CA PHE A 217 0.20 0.66 6.63
C PHE A 217 1.68 0.92 6.95
N SER A 218 2.58 0.76 5.99
CA SER A 218 4.01 1.05 6.17
C SER A 218 4.26 2.54 6.41
N HIS A 219 3.52 3.41 5.72
CA HIS A 219 3.55 4.85 6.00
C HIS A 219 3.03 5.17 7.41
N ALA A 220 1.90 4.59 7.82
CA ALA A 220 1.39 4.76 9.19
C ALA A 220 2.43 4.31 10.24
N ARG A 221 3.08 3.16 10.02
CA ARG A 221 4.15 2.63 10.87
C ARG A 221 5.33 3.61 10.98
N THR A 222 5.76 4.19 9.87
CA THR A 222 6.84 5.20 9.85
C THR A 222 6.44 6.47 10.62
N VAL A 223 5.24 7.00 10.40
CA VAL A 223 4.75 8.20 11.10
C VAL A 223 4.60 7.95 12.60
N ILE A 224 4.09 6.77 13.01
CA ILE A 224 3.99 6.35 14.42
C ILE A 224 5.39 6.21 15.04
N SER A 225 6.35 5.60 14.33
CA SER A 225 7.74 5.49 14.78
C SER A 225 8.41 6.87 14.94
N ALA A 226 8.13 7.83 14.05
CA ALA A 226 8.56 9.21 14.20
C ALA A 226 7.94 9.88 15.44
N ALA A 227 6.66 9.63 15.72
CA ALA A 227 5.99 10.17 16.90
C ALA A 227 6.59 9.65 18.23
N VAL A 228 6.98 8.37 18.28
CA VAL A 228 7.69 7.80 19.44
C VAL A 228 9.02 8.50 19.67
N ARG A 229 9.81 8.71 18.61
CA ARG A 229 11.12 9.38 18.70
C ARG A 229 11.02 10.87 18.98
N ALA A 230 9.92 11.50 18.57
CA ALA A 230 9.59 12.88 18.92
C ALA A 230 8.98 13.00 20.34
N SER A 231 8.95 11.91 21.12
CA SER A 231 8.39 11.86 22.47
C SER A 231 6.91 12.27 22.56
N VAL A 232 6.15 12.13 21.47
CA VAL A 232 4.71 12.37 21.45
C VAL A 232 3.97 11.24 22.18
N MET A 233 4.43 10.01 22.02
CA MET A 233 3.82 8.83 22.63
C MET A 233 4.87 7.75 22.97
N GLY A 234 4.54 6.85 23.88
CA GLY A 234 5.39 5.71 24.23
C GLY A 234 5.23 4.50 23.29
N PRO A 235 6.13 3.50 23.36
CA PRO A 235 6.11 2.33 22.47
C PRO A 235 4.82 1.49 22.60
N TYR A 236 4.27 1.33 23.80
CA TYR A 236 3.00 0.62 24.00
C TYR A 236 1.81 1.36 23.40
N GLN A 237 1.79 2.70 23.49
CA GLN A 237 0.77 3.52 22.85
C GLN A 237 0.87 3.43 21.33
N ALA A 238 2.09 3.47 20.78
CA ALA A 238 2.32 3.26 19.36
C ALA A 238 1.79 1.90 18.87
N GLN A 239 2.06 0.83 19.62
CA GLN A 239 1.54 -0.50 19.28
C GLN A 239 0.01 -0.56 19.40
N ALA A 240 -0.58 0.12 20.39
CA ALA A 240 -2.04 0.22 20.51
C ALA A 240 -2.67 0.95 19.32
N VAL A 241 -2.04 2.01 18.80
CA VAL A 241 -2.49 2.68 17.58
C VAL A 241 -2.38 1.77 16.36
N LEU A 242 -1.26 1.05 16.21
CA LEU A 242 -1.06 0.08 15.12
C LEU A 242 -2.07 -1.07 15.14
N ALA A 243 -2.42 -1.56 16.33
CA ALA A 243 -3.39 -2.64 16.53
C ALA A 243 -4.85 -2.16 16.52
N SER A 244 -5.10 -0.85 16.43
CA SER A 244 -6.45 -0.31 16.54
C SER A 244 -7.32 -0.66 15.33
N GLY A 245 -8.60 -0.98 15.59
CA GLY A 245 -9.61 -1.15 14.55
C GLY A 245 -9.82 0.13 13.74
N GLU A 246 -9.69 1.31 14.37
CA GLU A 246 -9.80 2.60 13.69
C GLU A 246 -8.76 2.75 12.57
N LEU A 247 -7.48 2.46 12.83
CA LEU A 247 -6.45 2.52 11.80
C LEU A 247 -6.69 1.48 10.71
N GLN A 248 -7.08 0.27 11.10
CA GLN A 248 -7.36 -0.82 10.17
C GLN A 248 -8.50 -0.45 9.20
N ASP A 249 -9.61 0.03 9.73
CA ASP A 249 -10.78 0.44 8.96
C ASP A 249 -10.49 1.66 8.09
N ARG A 250 -9.69 2.61 8.61
CA ARG A 250 -9.23 3.77 7.84
C ARG A 250 -8.42 3.34 6.62
N ILE A 251 -7.43 2.47 6.78
CA ILE A 251 -6.60 2.02 5.64
C ILE A 251 -7.47 1.26 4.64
N ARG A 252 -8.33 0.34 5.10
CA ARG A 252 -9.28 -0.37 4.22
C ARG A 252 -10.19 0.58 3.46
N GLY A 253 -10.72 1.61 4.13
CA GLY A 253 -11.56 2.64 3.52
C GLY A 253 -10.82 3.35 2.40
N LEU A 254 -9.60 3.82 2.66
CA LEU A 254 -8.77 4.50 1.66
C LEU A 254 -8.41 3.60 0.46
N VAL A 255 -8.14 2.31 0.69
CA VAL A 255 -7.91 1.35 -0.41
C VAL A 255 -9.16 1.17 -1.26
N ARG A 256 -10.34 1.09 -0.65
CA ARG A 256 -11.62 0.99 -1.38
C ARG A 256 -11.92 2.27 -2.18
N GLU A 257 -11.72 3.44 -1.56
CA GLU A 257 -11.94 4.74 -2.19
C GLU A 257 -11.02 4.96 -3.40
N GLY A 258 -9.76 4.52 -3.31
CA GLY A 258 -8.77 4.65 -4.38
C GLY A 258 -8.77 3.52 -5.41
N TRP A 259 -9.60 2.48 -5.25
CA TRP A 259 -9.46 1.22 -5.98
C TRP A 259 -9.53 1.38 -7.51
N ASP A 260 -10.45 2.21 -7.98
CA ASP A 260 -10.69 2.47 -9.40
C ASP A 260 -10.21 3.86 -9.84
N ARG A 261 -9.50 4.59 -8.97
CA ARG A 261 -8.97 5.91 -9.29
C ARG A 261 -7.76 5.77 -10.21
N THR A 262 -7.78 6.49 -11.34
CA THR A 262 -6.66 6.50 -12.28
C THR A 262 -5.58 7.49 -11.84
N VAL A 263 -4.41 7.43 -12.49
CA VAL A 263 -3.28 8.32 -12.16
C VAL A 263 -3.57 9.78 -12.54
N GLU A 264 -4.40 10.01 -13.56
CA GLU A 264 -4.81 11.36 -13.98
C GLU A 264 -5.68 12.05 -12.93
N ASP A 265 -6.41 11.28 -12.13
CA ASP A 265 -7.18 11.77 -11.00
C ASP A 265 -6.34 11.86 -9.72
N ALA A 266 -5.07 11.44 -9.71
CA ALA A 266 -4.22 11.51 -8.53
C ALA A 266 -3.89 12.97 -8.18
N GLY A 267 -3.91 13.32 -6.90
CA GLY A 267 -3.65 14.70 -6.49
C GLY A 267 -3.72 14.97 -5.00
N GLN A 268 -3.27 16.16 -4.60
CA GLN A 268 -3.26 16.60 -3.21
C GLN A 268 -4.68 16.87 -2.72
N SER A 269 -5.14 16.05 -1.76
CA SER A 269 -6.40 16.28 -1.04
C SER A 269 -6.24 17.24 0.14
N VAL A 270 -5.03 17.41 0.66
CA VAL A 270 -4.73 18.24 1.83
C VAL A 270 -3.51 19.13 1.55
N PRO A 271 -3.68 20.28 0.86
CA PRO A 271 -2.56 21.12 0.42
C PRO A 271 -1.57 21.53 1.53
N VAL A 272 -2.06 21.64 2.77
CA VAL A 272 -1.20 22.00 3.92
C VAL A 272 -0.19 20.89 4.29
N MET A 273 -0.45 19.63 3.93
CA MET A 273 0.50 18.53 4.15
C MET A 273 1.79 18.75 3.37
N ASP A 274 1.70 19.14 2.10
CA ASP A 274 2.87 19.46 1.27
C ASP A 274 3.66 20.63 1.84
N LEU A 275 2.98 21.61 2.43
CA LEU A 275 3.63 22.73 3.10
C LEU A 275 4.41 22.26 4.34
N TRP A 276 3.86 21.38 5.17
CA TRP A 276 4.58 20.86 6.34
C TRP A 276 5.78 20.00 5.95
N VAL A 277 5.65 19.15 4.92
CA VAL A 277 6.79 18.38 4.40
C VAL A 277 7.86 19.31 3.85
N GLY A 278 7.51 20.29 3.01
CA GLY A 278 8.47 21.23 2.43
C GLY A 278 9.13 22.14 3.48
N ARG A 279 8.39 22.55 4.52
CA ARG A 279 8.93 23.37 5.61
C ARG A 279 9.87 22.61 6.54
N HIS A 280 9.93 21.28 6.47
CA HIS A 280 10.87 20.50 7.27
C HIS A 280 12.33 20.97 7.11
N GLU A 281 12.74 21.33 5.88
CA GLU A 281 14.09 21.85 5.62
C GLU A 281 14.37 23.21 6.29
N LYS A 282 13.33 23.92 6.72
CA LYS A 282 13.44 25.24 7.37
C LYS A 282 13.44 25.17 8.89
N LEU A 283 13.35 23.98 9.48
CA LEU A 283 13.44 23.81 10.92
C LEU A 283 14.88 24.06 11.42
N TYR A 284 15.00 24.85 12.48
CA TYR A 284 16.30 25.23 13.08
C TYR A 284 17.05 24.02 13.67
N SER A 285 16.32 23.10 14.31
CA SER A 285 16.83 21.81 14.80
C SER A 285 15.98 20.71 14.18
N ARG A 286 16.62 19.61 13.75
CA ARG A 286 15.98 18.50 13.06
C ARG A 286 16.47 17.18 13.63
N ILE A 287 15.54 16.29 13.96
CA ILE A 287 15.85 14.90 14.33
C ILE A 287 15.62 13.93 13.17
N PHE A 288 14.84 14.33 12.16
CA PHE A 288 14.58 13.52 10.97
C PHE A 288 15.15 14.13 9.69
N ASN A 289 15.39 13.27 8.71
CA ASN A 289 15.87 13.63 7.38
C ASN A 289 14.74 13.93 6.39
N SER A 290 13.49 14.04 6.88
CA SER A 290 12.22 13.97 6.12
C SER A 290 12.31 14.60 4.74
#